data_AF-A0A6P1ZJJ1-F1
#
_entry.id   AF-A0A6P1ZJJ1-F1
#
_cell.length_a   1.000
_cell.length_b   1.000
_cell.length_c   1.000
_cell.angle_alpha   90.00
_cell.angle_beta   90.00
_cell.angle_gamma   90.00
#
_symmetry.space_group_name_H-M   'P 1'
#
loop_
_entity.id
_entity.type
_entity.pdbx_description
1 polymer ?
#
loop_
_entity_poly.entity_id
_entity_poly.type
_entity_poly.pdbx_seq_one_letter_code
_entity_poly.pdbx_strand_id
1 'polypeptide(L)'
;MEGRIDIQRVALSLITGPKRFDPDLLYVECLECGRPVLWRPARTRSLIEAAGLLPEELDYSCLIGTYGCPHCAPELKSFKTMLVRVESYAGCGESAAGRA
;
A
#
# COMPACT_ATOMS: atom_id res chain seq x y z
N MET A 1 7.67 -4.86 -39.90
CA MET A 1 8.19 -3.71 -39.12
C MET A 1 8.74 -4.28 -37.83
N GLU A 2 10.01 -4.68 -37.84
CA GLU A 2 10.66 -5.34 -36.70
C GLU A 2 11.18 -4.24 -35.75
N GLY A 3 10.48 -4.04 -34.64
CA GLY A 3 10.86 -3.04 -33.64
C GLY A 3 12.09 -3.50 -32.86
N ARG A 4 13.28 -3.01 -33.20
CA ARG A 4 14.46 -3.16 -32.36
C ARG A 4 14.22 -2.43 -31.03
N ILE A 5 14.12 -3.19 -29.95
CA ILE A 5 14.18 -2.64 -28.60
C ILE A 5 15.61 -2.13 -28.37
N ASP A 6 15.73 -0.82 -28.19
CA ASP A 6 16.99 -0.17 -27.81
C ASP A 6 17.27 -0.44 -26.33
N ILE A 7 18.19 -1.38 -26.07
CA ILE A 7 18.60 -1.78 -24.73
C ILE A 7 19.16 -0.59 -23.92
N GLN A 8 19.81 0.38 -24.56
CA GLN A 8 20.36 1.55 -23.88
C GLN A 8 19.22 2.46 -23.39
N ARG A 9 18.17 2.62 -24.20
CA ARG A 9 16.97 3.37 -23.82
C ARG A 9 16.22 2.70 -22.66
N VAL A 10 16.12 1.37 -22.65
CA VAL A 10 15.49 0.62 -21.54
C VAL A 10 16.30 0.77 -20.26
N ALA A 11 17.62 0.60 -20.32
CA ALA A 11 18.50 0.74 -19.16
C ALA A 11 18.44 2.16 -18.58
N LEU A 12 18.46 3.19 -19.42
CA LEU A 12 18.34 4.58 -18.97
C LEU A 12 17.00 4.82 -18.26
N SER A 13 15.89 4.31 -18.81
CA SER A 13 14.57 4.43 -18.16
C SER A 13 14.49 3.72 -16.81
N LEU A 14 15.25 2.64 -16.59
CA LEU A 14 15.32 1.95 -15.30
C LEU A 14 16.22 2.68 -14.29
N ILE A 15 17.25 3.38 -14.76
CA ILE A 15 18.22 4.10 -13.92
C ILE A 15 17.74 5.51 -13.55
N THR A 16 17.12 6.23 -14.50
CA THR A 16 16.71 7.63 -14.34
C THR A 16 15.20 7.83 -14.27
N GLY A 17 14.41 6.75 -14.40
CA GLY A 17 12.98 6.81 -14.20
C GLY A 17 12.66 7.26 -12.77
N PRO A 18 11.49 7.89 -12.52
CA PRO A 18 11.04 8.12 -11.16
C PRO A 18 11.08 6.77 -10.44
N LYS A 19 11.72 6.71 -9.25
CA LYS A 19 11.62 5.54 -8.38
C LYS A 19 10.16 5.37 -8.03
N ARG A 20 9.44 4.58 -8.83
CA ARG A 20 8.04 4.26 -8.59
C ARG A 20 8.00 3.51 -7.28
N PHE A 21 7.16 3.97 -6.37
CA PHE A 21 6.87 3.25 -5.14
C PHE A 21 6.42 1.84 -5.51
N ASP A 22 7.01 0.82 -4.87
CA ASP A 22 6.61 -0.56 -5.10
C ASP A 22 5.45 -0.88 -4.14
N PRO A 23 4.20 -1.09 -4.64
CA PRO A 23 3.05 -1.32 -3.77
C PRO A 23 3.20 -2.54 -2.87
N ASP A 24 4.01 -3.54 -3.27
CA ASP A 24 4.27 -4.72 -2.46
C ASP A 24 5.07 -4.41 -1.17
N LEU A 25 5.63 -3.20 -1.04
CA LEU A 25 6.25 -2.71 0.19
C LEU A 25 5.26 -2.10 1.18
N LEU A 26 3.97 -2.00 0.84
CA LEU A 26 2.95 -1.52 1.77
C LEU A 26 2.79 -2.46 2.95
N TYR A 27 2.73 -1.88 4.15
CA TYR A 27 2.40 -2.62 5.35
C TYR A 27 0.93 -3.05 5.35
N VAL A 28 0.69 -4.30 5.75
CA VAL A 28 -0.65 -4.90 5.83
C VAL A 28 -0.94 -5.33 7.26
N GLU A 29 -2.05 -4.85 7.82
CA GLU A 29 -2.46 -5.11 9.20
C GLU A 29 -3.83 -5.80 9.27
N CYS A 30 -4.01 -6.70 10.24
CA CYS A 30 -5.32 -7.21 10.60
C CYS A 30 -6.03 -6.23 11.54
N LEU A 31 -7.16 -5.68 11.11
CA LEU A 31 -7.94 -4.71 11.88
C LEU A 31 -8.67 -5.31 13.09
N GLU A 32 -8.66 -6.64 13.25
CA GLU A 32 -9.28 -7.33 14.39
C GLU A 32 -8.27 -7.62 15.51
N CYS A 33 -7.05 -8.06 15.18
CA CYS A 33 -6.05 -8.44 16.18
C CYS A 33 -4.75 -7.62 16.14
N GLY A 34 -4.61 -6.66 15.20
CA GLY A 34 -3.44 -5.80 15.03
C GLY A 34 -2.19 -6.51 14.49
N ARG A 35 -2.28 -7.81 14.17
CA ARG A 35 -1.12 -8.56 13.66
C ARG A 35 -0.80 -8.19 12.21
N PRO A 36 0.48 -8.14 11.83
CA PRO A 36 0.85 -7.99 10.43
C PRO A 36 0.39 -9.20 9.62
N VAL A 37 -0.11 -8.95 8.41
CA VAL A 37 -0.57 -9.99 7.49
C VAL A 37 0.43 -10.14 6.35
N LEU A 38 1.04 -11.32 6.25
CA LEU A 38 1.96 -11.63 5.16
C LEU A 38 1.19 -12.03 3.91
N TRP A 39 1.46 -11.34 2.82
CA TRP A 39 0.95 -11.68 1.51
C TRP A 39 2.02 -12.26 0.61
N ARG A 40 1.59 -13.04 -0.38
CA ARG A 40 2.48 -13.49 -1.45
C ARG A 40 2.93 -12.27 -2.27
N PRO A 41 4.13 -12.31 -2.87
CA PRO A 41 4.57 -11.29 -3.82
C PRO A 41 3.52 -11.02 -4.90
N ALA A 42 3.49 -9.79 -5.40
CA ALA A 42 2.54 -9.24 -6.38
C ALA A 42 1.07 -9.16 -5.93
N ARG A 43 0.69 -9.70 -4.76
CA ARG A 43 -0.70 -9.64 -4.31
C ARG A 43 -1.17 -8.21 -4.05
N THR A 44 -0.30 -7.35 -3.51
CA THR A 44 -0.66 -5.95 -3.27
C THR A 44 -0.84 -5.24 -4.59
N ARG A 45 0.11 -5.38 -5.52
CA ARG A 45 -0.02 -4.83 -6.88
C ARG A 45 -1.35 -5.23 -7.54
N SER A 46 -1.71 -6.52 -7.53
CA SER A 46 -2.97 -6.98 -8.13
C SER A 46 -4.20 -6.40 -7.44
N LEU A 47 -4.17 -6.20 -6.12
CA LEU A 47 -5.27 -5.60 -5.39
C LEU A 47 -5.46 -4.11 -5.77
N ILE A 48 -4.34 -3.36 -5.85
CA ILE A 48 -4.33 -1.94 -6.22
C ILE A 48 -4.86 -1.76 -7.65
N GLU A 49 -4.37 -2.56 -8.60
CA GLU A 49 -4.85 -2.56 -9.99
C GLU A 49 -6.34 -2.91 -10.08
N ALA A 50 -6.81 -3.92 -9.32
CA ALA A 50 -8.21 -4.29 -9.28
C ALA A 50 -9.11 -3.21 -8.65
N ALA A 51 -8.56 -2.36 -7.79
CA ALA A 51 -9.25 -1.20 -7.23
C ALA A 51 -9.28 0.01 -8.17
N GLY A 52 -8.63 -0.07 -9.35
CA GLY A 52 -8.53 1.02 -10.31
C GLY A 52 -7.57 2.13 -9.89
N LEU A 53 -6.67 1.84 -8.93
CA LEU A 53 -5.65 2.77 -8.46
C LEU A 53 -4.37 2.59 -9.26
N LEU A 54 -3.70 3.69 -9.56
CA LEU A 54 -2.37 3.69 -10.16
C LEU A 54 -1.30 3.57 -9.06
N PRO A 55 -0.23 2.77 -9.25
CA PRO A 55 0.85 2.65 -8.26
C PRO A 55 1.48 3.99 -7.85
N GLU A 56 1.53 4.97 -8.75
CA GLU A 56 2.00 6.34 -8.49
C GLU A 56 1.13 7.16 -7.53
N GLU A 57 -0.11 6.73 -7.25
CA GLU A 57 -0.98 7.35 -6.26
C GLU A 57 -0.65 6.90 -4.82
N LEU A 58 0.29 5.95 -4.68
CA LEU A 58 0.67 5.33 -3.43
C LEU A 58 2.06 5.76 -3.00
N ASP A 59 2.24 5.86 -1.68
CA ASP A 59 3.53 6.12 -1.05
C ASP A 59 3.58 5.46 0.33
N TYR A 60 4.65 5.73 1.08
CA TYR A 60 4.91 5.16 2.42
C TYR A 60 3.91 5.59 3.50
N SER A 61 3.02 6.56 3.24
CA SER A 61 1.93 6.93 4.15
C SER A 61 0.68 6.08 3.97
N CYS A 62 0.64 5.22 2.95
CA CYS A 62 -0.46 4.29 2.76
C CYS A 62 -0.28 3.01 3.59
N LEU A 63 -1.39 2.45 4.06
CA LEU A 63 -1.48 1.20 4.80
C LEU A 63 -2.66 0.39 4.27
N ILE A 64 -2.51 -0.93 4.30
CA ILE A 64 -3.58 -1.87 3.94
C ILE A 64 -4.15 -2.51 5.21
N GLY A 65 -5.43 -2.32 5.46
CA GLY A 65 -6.16 -2.96 6.54
C GLY A 65 -6.95 -4.18 6.04
N THR A 66 -6.86 -5.30 6.73
CA THR A 66 -7.63 -6.53 6.47
C THR A 66 -8.64 -6.79 7.58
N TYR A 67 -9.88 -7.11 7.23
CA TYR A 67 -10.91 -7.54 8.18
C TYR A 67 -10.78 -9.05 8.37
N GLY A 68 -10.01 -9.45 9.39
CA GLY A 68 -9.63 -10.83 9.68
C GLY A 68 -8.27 -11.21 9.10
N CYS A 69 -7.70 -12.30 9.62
CA CYS A 69 -6.46 -12.91 9.13
C CYS A 69 -6.45 -14.41 9.41
N PRO A 70 -5.49 -15.19 8.87
CA PRO A 70 -5.38 -16.63 9.12
C PRO A 70 -5.22 -17.02 10.59
N HIS A 71 -4.90 -16.07 11.46
CA HIS A 71 -4.88 -16.29 12.91
C HIS A 71 -6.24 -16.09 13.57
N CYS A 72 -7.01 -15.06 13.18
CA CYS A 72 -8.35 -14.81 13.72
C CYS A 72 -9.38 -15.83 13.22
N ALA A 73 -9.30 -16.18 11.93
CA ALA A 73 -10.26 -17.08 11.26
C ALA A 73 -9.49 -18.04 10.33
N PRO A 74 -8.89 -19.12 10.88
CA PRO A 74 -8.06 -20.08 10.12
C PRO A 74 -8.78 -20.79 8.98
N GLU A 75 -10.11 -20.91 9.07
CA GLU A 75 -10.98 -21.52 8.05
C GLU A 75 -11.19 -20.63 6.83
N LEU A 76 -10.98 -19.31 6.96
CA LEU A 76 -11.17 -18.35 5.88
C LEU A 76 -9.89 -18.16 5.06
N LYS A 77 -10.06 -18.09 3.73
CA LYS A 77 -8.95 -17.90 2.77
C LYS A 77 -8.89 -16.50 2.16
N SER A 78 -9.97 -15.74 2.26
CA SER A 78 -10.10 -14.39 1.73
C SER A 78 -10.71 -13.48 2.78
N PHE A 79 -10.12 -12.30 2.91
CA PHE A 79 -10.52 -11.28 3.88
C PHE A 79 -10.86 -10.01 3.11
N LYS A 80 -11.88 -9.28 3.58
CA LYS A 80 -12.16 -7.95 3.05
C LYS A 80 -10.95 -7.07 3.37
N THR A 81 -10.59 -6.21 2.43
CA THR A 81 -9.39 -5.38 2.55
C THR A 81 -9.73 -3.92 2.22
N MET A 82 -9.05 -2.99 2.87
CA MET A 82 -9.15 -1.55 2.61
C MET A 82 -7.76 -0.95 2.51
N LEU A 83 -7.60 0.05 1.65
CA LEU A 83 -6.41 0.89 1.60
C LEU A 83 -6.75 2.19 2.32
N VAL A 84 -5.88 2.61 3.23
CA VAL A 84 -6.00 3.88 3.96
C VAL A 84 -4.72 4.68 3.80
N ARG A 85 -4.84 6.00 3.80
CA ARG A 85 -3.71 6.91 3.96
C ARG A 85 -3.66 7.35 5.41
N VAL A 86 -2.51 7.18 6.03
CA VAL A 86 -2.26 7.56 7.43
C VAL A 86 -1.73 8.98 7.44
N GLU A 87 -2.45 9.87 8.10
CA GLU A 87 -2.03 11.24 8.34
C GLU A 87 -1.62 11.39 9.81
N SER A 88 -0.53 12.12 10.08
CA SER A 88 -0.19 12.44 11.46
C SER A 88 -1.15 13.51 11.97
N TYR A 89 -1.89 13.22 13.05
CA TYR A 89 -2.67 14.23 13.78
C TYR A 89 -1.77 15.14 14.61
N ALA A 90 -0.83 15.86 13.99
CA ALA A 90 0.06 16.80 14.68
C ALA A 90 -0.66 18.10 15.13
N GLY A 91 -1.95 18.03 15.49
CA GLY A 91 -2.81 19.21 15.72
C GLY A 91 -3.89 19.08 16.79
N CYS A 92 -3.92 18.03 17.61
CA CYS A 92 -4.84 17.95 18.76
C CYS A 92 -4.15 18.31 20.10
N GLY A 93 -3.28 19.32 20.07
CA GLY A 93 -2.44 19.73 21.20
C GLY A 93 -2.58 21.20 21.65
N GLU A 94 -3.38 22.04 20.97
CA GLU A 94 -3.53 23.47 21.33
C GLU A 94 -4.95 23.99 21.03
N SER A 95 -5.97 23.56 21.78
CA SER A 95 -7.25 24.30 21.93
C SER A 95 -8.08 23.83 23.13
N ALA A 96 -7.42 23.54 24.25
CA ALA A 96 -8.10 23.44 25.56
C ALA A 96 -7.65 24.57 26.51
N ALA A 97 -7.36 25.76 25.97
CA ALA A 97 -7.15 26.97 26.75
C ALA A 97 -8.51 27.65 27.00
N GLY A 98 -9.02 27.40 28.20
CA GLY A 98 -10.00 28.15 28.98
C GLY A 98 -10.90 29.19 28.29
N ARG A 99 -12.22 28.93 28.32
CA ARG A 99 -13.20 30.00 28.49
C ARG A 99 -13.10 30.49 29.93
N ALA A 100 -12.64 31.72 30.11
CA ALA A 100 -12.93 32.55 31.28
C ALA A 100 -14.09 33.49 30.94
#